data_AF-A0A182E058-F1
#
_entry.id   AF-A0A182E058-F1
#
_cell.length_a   1.000
_cell.length_b   1.000
_cell.length_c   1.000
_cell.angle_alpha   90.00
_cell.angle_beta   90.00
_cell.angle_gamma   90.00
#
_symmetry.space_group_name_H-M   'P 1'
#
loop_
_entity.id
_entity.type
_entity.pdbx_description
1 polymer ?
#
loop_
_entity_poly.entity_id
_entity_poly.type
_entity_poly.pdbx_seq_one_letter_code
_entity_poly.pdbx_strand_id
1 'polypeptide(L)'
;MVVKVLHCAVCALEFPAKLIVKHMERCFVRNEKQSCYGTPNMSQVNPYNIFCEQFNKANSTFCKRLRVLCSEHYKSIEDTAKVCGYPFAWNKSEFRPVIKTFNDMQAMLREGFCHYPRKNCLQHHNWIQNAMGLIDVELLNLLIKLDEWFEKKRTLQVSETMRGDVLSLFCDKTVRLNNLNEDSSVPICSSVNSDPANDMQYQNTEQSMNATMSHAEGTD
;
A
#
# COMPACT_ATOMS: atom_id res chain seq x y z
N MET A 1 -15.68 -20.78 38.76
CA MET A 1 -15.30 -20.68 37.32
C MET A 1 -15.03 -19.22 37.01
N VAL A 2 -13.81 -18.86 36.61
CA VAL A 2 -13.50 -17.49 36.17
C VAL A 2 -14.09 -17.30 34.77
N VAL A 3 -15.07 -16.41 34.62
CA VAL A 3 -15.63 -16.08 33.31
C VAL A 3 -14.62 -15.19 32.60
N LYS A 4 -13.96 -15.73 31.57
CA LYS A 4 -13.02 -14.96 30.75
C LYS A 4 -13.80 -13.96 29.90
N VAL A 5 -13.58 -12.66 30.12
CA VAL A 5 -14.18 -11.55 29.36
C VAL A 5 -13.18 -11.06 28.31
N LEU A 6 -13.69 -10.65 27.15
CA LEU A 6 -12.91 -10.13 26.02
C LEU A 6 -13.59 -8.88 25.46
N HIS A 7 -12.79 -7.95 24.96
CA HIS A 7 -13.29 -6.71 24.35
C HIS A 7 -13.64 -6.92 22.88
N CYS A 8 -14.72 -6.28 22.40
CA CYS A 8 -15.05 -6.23 20.99
C CYS A 8 -14.16 -5.20 20.27
N ALA A 9 -13.46 -5.61 19.22
CA ALA A 9 -12.60 -4.72 18.44
C ALA A 9 -13.37 -3.60 17.70
N VAL A 10 -14.69 -3.75 17.52
CA VAL A 10 -15.53 -2.78 16.78
C VAL A 10 -16.16 -1.74 17.71
N CYS A 11 -16.71 -2.16 18.85
CA CYS A 11 -17.44 -1.26 19.76
C CYS A 11 -16.77 -1.07 21.12
N ALA A 12 -15.60 -1.67 21.35
CA ALA A 12 -14.83 -1.64 22.60
C ALA A 12 -15.55 -2.18 23.86
N LEU A 13 -16.77 -2.71 23.74
CA LEU A 13 -17.53 -3.29 24.85
C LEU A 13 -17.03 -4.70 25.22
N GLU A 14 -17.13 -5.04 26.49
CA GLU A 14 -16.76 -6.35 27.03
C GLU A 14 -17.85 -7.40 26.83
N PHE A 15 -17.47 -8.60 26.40
CA PHE A 15 -18.36 -9.75 26.28
C PHE A 15 -17.71 -11.01 26.86
N PRO A 16 -18.52 -11.98 27.32
CA PRO A 16 -18.01 -13.31 27.65
C PRO A 16 -17.34 -13.95 26.44
N ALA A 17 -16.21 -14.63 26.64
CA ALA A 17 -15.42 -15.22 25.54
C ALA A 17 -16.21 -16.18 24.63
N LYS A 18 -17.32 -16.77 25.11
CA LYS A 18 -18.21 -17.62 24.30
C LYS A 18 -19.10 -16.83 23.33
N LEU A 19 -19.43 -15.58 23.65
CA LEU A 19 -20.35 -14.74 22.87
C LEU A 19 -19.63 -13.73 22.00
N ILE A 20 -18.36 -13.43 22.28
CA ILE A 20 -17.60 -12.38 21.61
C ILE A 20 -17.54 -12.58 20.09
N VAL A 21 -17.32 -13.80 19.59
CA VAL A 21 -17.21 -14.07 18.14
C VAL A 21 -18.52 -13.72 17.44
N LYS A 22 -19.64 -14.25 17.93
CA LYS A 22 -20.97 -13.96 17.38
C LYS A 22 -21.36 -12.49 17.51
N HIS A 23 -20.91 -11.80 18.55
CA HIS A 23 -21.13 -10.37 18.70
C HIS A 23 -20.29 -9.59 17.69
N MET A 24 -19.00 -9.89 17.56
CA MET A 24 -18.05 -9.18 16.72
C MET A 24 -18.49 -9.22 15.24
N GLU A 25 -18.94 -10.38 14.75
CA GLU A 25 -19.49 -10.52 13.39
C GLU A 25 -20.73 -9.63 13.18
N ARG A 26 -21.70 -9.68 14.11
CA ARG A 26 -22.92 -8.86 14.02
C ARG A 26 -22.64 -7.36 14.19
N CYS A 27 -21.72 -7.01 15.07
CA CYS A 27 -21.31 -5.64 15.33
C CYS A 27 -20.59 -5.06 14.12
N PHE A 28 -19.70 -5.84 13.51
CA PHE A 28 -19.03 -5.48 12.27
C PHE A 28 -20.04 -5.21 11.16
N VAL A 29 -20.95 -6.15 10.86
CA VAL A 29 -21.97 -5.96 9.82
C VAL A 29 -22.88 -4.75 10.11
N ARG A 30 -23.22 -4.51 11.38
CA ARG A 30 -24.02 -3.32 11.76
C ARG A 30 -23.27 -2.02 11.47
N ASN A 31 -22.01 -1.94 11.88
CA ASN A 31 -21.16 -0.77 11.64
C ASN A 31 -20.92 -0.57 10.15
N GLU A 32 -20.66 -1.67 9.44
CA GLU A 32 -20.39 -1.68 8.01
C GLU A 32 -21.58 -1.20 7.19
N LYS A 33 -22.82 -1.57 7.55
CA LYS A 33 -24.04 -1.08 6.88
C LYS A 33 -24.23 0.44 6.92
N GLN A 34 -23.58 1.13 7.85
CA GLN A 34 -23.63 2.60 7.94
C GLN A 34 -22.66 3.27 6.95
N SER A 35 -21.84 2.48 6.24
CA SER A 35 -20.86 2.94 5.27
C SER A 35 -21.11 2.29 3.91
N CYS A 36 -21.11 3.08 2.85
CA CYS A 36 -21.26 2.57 1.49
C CYS A 36 -19.89 2.19 0.92
N TYR A 37 -19.64 0.90 0.73
CA TYR A 37 -18.39 0.40 0.13
C TYR A 37 -18.62 -0.04 -1.32
N GLY A 38 -18.60 0.92 -2.25
CA GLY A 38 -18.59 0.59 -3.66
C GLY A 38 -18.68 1.78 -4.58
N THR A 39 -18.22 1.59 -5.81
CA THR A 39 -18.26 2.59 -6.88
C THR A 39 -18.89 1.97 -8.13
N PRO A 40 -19.55 2.77 -8.99
CA PRO A 40 -20.08 2.25 -10.25
C PRO A 40 -18.96 1.79 -11.19
N ASN A 41 -17.75 2.34 -11.04
CA ASN A 41 -16.62 2.09 -11.92
C ASN A 41 -15.56 1.22 -11.24
N MET A 42 -14.93 0.35 -12.01
CA MET A 42 -13.73 -0.38 -11.59
C MET A 42 -12.56 0.62 -11.44
N SER A 43 -11.63 0.38 -10.52
CA SER A 43 -10.47 1.26 -10.39
C SER A 43 -9.57 1.06 -11.61
N GLN A 44 -9.07 2.16 -12.17
CA GLN A 44 -8.08 2.08 -13.25
C GLN A 44 -6.75 1.52 -12.75
N VAL A 45 -6.42 1.79 -11.48
CA VAL A 45 -5.19 1.34 -10.83
C VAL A 45 -5.56 0.78 -9.45
N ASN A 46 -5.15 -0.47 -9.19
CA ASN A 46 -5.31 -1.15 -7.91
C ASN A 46 -3.96 -1.81 -7.54
N PRO A 47 -2.99 -1.00 -7.09
CA PRO A 47 -1.64 -1.50 -6.84
C PRO A 47 -1.69 -2.58 -5.76
N TYR A 48 -0.96 -3.68 -5.98
CA TYR A 48 -0.92 -4.82 -5.07
C TYR A 48 -2.29 -5.50 -4.79
N ASN A 49 -3.33 -5.19 -5.55
CA ASN A 49 -4.69 -5.71 -5.37
C ASN A 49 -5.26 -5.48 -3.94
N ILE A 50 -4.99 -4.31 -3.36
CA ILE A 50 -5.39 -3.94 -1.99
C ILE A 50 -6.91 -3.86 -1.85
N PHE A 51 -7.61 -3.41 -2.88
CA PHE A 51 -9.07 -3.36 -2.87
C PHE A 51 -9.69 -4.61 -3.50
N CYS A 52 -10.79 -5.07 -2.92
CA CYS A 52 -11.71 -6.00 -3.56
C CYS A 52 -12.41 -5.28 -4.70
N GLU A 53 -12.39 -5.80 -5.92
CA GLU A 53 -13.07 -5.22 -7.09
C GLU A 53 -14.11 -6.17 -7.68
N GLN A 54 -14.71 -7.02 -6.85
CA GLN A 54 -15.75 -7.91 -7.31
C GLN A 54 -17.04 -7.11 -7.57
N PHE A 55 -17.64 -7.33 -8.73
CA PHE A 55 -18.87 -6.66 -9.14
C PHE A 55 -20.08 -7.23 -8.42
N ASN A 56 -20.80 -6.37 -7.70
CA ASN A 56 -22.06 -6.72 -7.06
C ASN A 56 -23.22 -6.40 -8.01
N LYS A 57 -23.87 -7.47 -8.51
CA LYS A 57 -25.01 -7.37 -9.43
C LYS A 57 -26.26 -6.73 -8.80
N ALA A 58 -26.44 -6.82 -7.48
CA ALA A 58 -27.63 -6.30 -6.81
C ALA A 58 -27.64 -4.76 -6.79
N ASN A 59 -26.47 -4.15 -6.62
CA ASN A 59 -26.31 -2.70 -6.48
C ASN A 59 -25.68 -2.04 -7.71
N SER A 60 -25.27 -2.83 -8.71
CA SER A 60 -24.52 -2.37 -9.89
C SER A 60 -23.26 -1.60 -9.53
N THR A 61 -22.53 -2.05 -8.51
CA THR A 61 -21.30 -1.42 -8.03
C THR A 61 -20.18 -2.44 -7.88
N PHE A 62 -18.95 -2.00 -8.11
CA PHE A 62 -17.74 -2.72 -7.72
C PHE A 62 -17.50 -2.51 -6.23
N CYS A 63 -17.18 -3.59 -5.52
CA CYS A 63 -16.72 -3.49 -4.14
C CYS A 63 -15.48 -2.57 -4.07
N LYS A 64 -15.26 -1.92 -2.92
CA LYS A 64 -14.03 -1.15 -2.62
C LYS A 64 -13.53 -1.36 -1.19
N ARG A 65 -13.92 -2.49 -0.58
CA ARG A 65 -13.38 -2.91 0.72
C ARG A 65 -11.93 -3.36 0.56
N LEU A 66 -11.13 -3.29 1.62
CA LEU A 66 -9.84 -3.97 1.65
C LEU A 66 -10.05 -5.46 1.34
N ARG A 67 -9.29 -5.98 0.37
CA ARG A 67 -9.50 -7.30 -0.20
C ARG A 67 -9.49 -8.38 0.86
N VAL A 68 -8.50 -8.35 1.76
CA VAL A 68 -8.33 -9.36 2.81
C VAL A 68 -9.37 -9.26 3.94
N LEU A 69 -10.03 -8.11 4.09
CA LEU A 69 -11.08 -7.89 5.09
C LEU A 69 -12.49 -7.91 4.49
N CYS A 70 -12.63 -8.18 3.19
CA CYS A 70 -13.92 -8.15 2.52
C CYS A 70 -14.79 -9.34 2.96
N SER A 71 -15.82 -9.08 3.75
CA SER A 71 -16.75 -10.08 4.30
C SER A 71 -17.51 -10.88 3.23
N GLU A 72 -17.76 -10.27 2.07
CA GLU A 72 -18.58 -10.86 1.00
C GLU A 72 -17.78 -11.68 0.00
N HIS A 73 -16.54 -11.27 -0.28
CA HIS A 73 -15.78 -11.77 -1.44
C HIS A 73 -14.45 -12.42 -1.06
N TYR A 74 -13.94 -12.15 0.15
CA TYR A 74 -12.69 -12.77 0.58
C TYR A 74 -12.94 -14.23 1.00
N LYS A 75 -12.28 -15.16 0.31
CA LYS A 75 -12.18 -16.55 0.73
C LYS A 75 -10.82 -16.76 1.35
N SER A 76 -10.80 -16.96 2.66
CA SER A 76 -9.56 -17.20 3.39
C SER A 76 -8.90 -18.49 2.91
N ILE A 77 -7.60 -18.42 2.60
CA ILE A 77 -6.76 -19.57 2.15
C ILE A 77 -6.36 -20.46 3.35
N GLU A 78 -6.78 -20.07 4.56
CA GLU A 78 -6.13 -20.38 5.81
C GLU A 78 -6.50 -21.70 6.50
N ASP A 79 -7.29 -22.55 5.84
CA ASP A 79 -7.72 -23.82 6.42
C ASP A 79 -6.59 -24.88 6.48
N THR A 80 -5.37 -24.51 6.05
CA THR A 80 -4.17 -25.38 6.11
C THR A 80 -3.51 -25.43 7.49
N ALA A 81 -3.60 -24.36 8.30
CA ALA A 81 -2.88 -24.29 9.56
C ALA A 81 -3.65 -24.98 10.70
N LYS A 82 -3.08 -26.07 11.23
CA LYS A 82 -3.67 -26.86 12.33
C LYS A 82 -3.61 -26.14 13.68
N VAL A 83 -2.65 -25.23 13.87
CA VAL A 83 -2.35 -24.52 15.12
C VAL A 83 -2.56 -23.03 14.93
N CYS A 84 -2.97 -22.32 16.00
CA CYS A 84 -3.21 -20.89 16.00
C CYS A 84 -1.97 -20.08 15.59
N GLY A 85 -0.82 -20.30 16.23
CA GLY A 85 0.45 -19.66 15.87
C GLY A 85 0.56 -18.16 16.22
N TYR A 86 -0.38 -17.59 16.98
CA TYR A 86 -0.32 -16.18 17.37
C TYR A 86 0.94 -15.87 18.21
N PRO A 87 1.77 -14.88 17.85
CA PRO A 87 2.98 -14.54 18.62
C PRO A 87 2.64 -13.83 19.94
N PHE A 88 3.08 -14.34 21.09
CA PHE A 88 2.75 -13.72 22.38
C PHE A 88 3.41 -12.34 22.58
N ALA A 89 4.54 -12.09 21.93
CA ALA A 89 5.22 -10.80 21.91
C ALA A 89 4.36 -9.64 21.38
N TRP A 90 3.27 -9.95 20.66
CA TRP A 90 2.36 -8.94 20.15
C TRP A 90 1.38 -8.41 21.21
N ASN A 91 1.14 -9.15 22.30
CA ASN A 91 0.25 -8.71 23.38
C ASN A 91 0.85 -7.58 24.25
N LYS A 92 2.17 -7.41 24.24
CA LYS A 92 2.87 -6.46 25.12
C LYS A 92 3.01 -5.05 24.56
N SER A 93 2.71 -4.85 23.28
CA SER A 93 2.89 -3.54 22.67
C SER A 93 1.62 -2.73 22.72
N GLU A 94 1.68 -1.62 23.45
CA GLU A 94 0.54 -0.75 23.70
C GLU A 94 0.01 -0.08 22.42
N PHE A 95 0.87 0.18 21.43
CA PHE A 95 0.49 0.69 20.11
C PHE A 95 1.49 0.21 19.06
N ARG A 96 1.04 -0.50 18.03
CA ARG A 96 1.95 -0.95 16.96
C ARG A 96 1.42 -0.64 15.56
N PRO A 97 2.11 0.25 14.82
CA PRO A 97 2.22 0.12 13.38
C PRO A 97 2.71 -1.29 13.07
N VAL A 98 2.13 -1.96 12.08
CA VAL A 98 2.50 -3.34 11.74
C VAL A 98 3.98 -3.46 11.40
N ILE A 99 4.57 -2.43 10.81
CA ILE A 99 6.01 -2.39 10.54
C ILE A 99 6.86 -2.64 11.80
N LYS A 100 6.40 -2.18 12.98
CA LYS A 100 7.11 -2.38 14.24
C LYS A 100 6.83 -3.75 14.87
N THR A 101 5.83 -4.53 14.42
CA THR A 101 5.56 -5.89 14.96
C THR A 101 6.64 -6.86 14.53
N PHE A 102 7.24 -6.66 13.36
CA PHE A 102 8.19 -7.58 12.74
C PHE A 102 9.66 -7.24 12.96
N ASN A 103 9.97 -6.10 13.60
CA ASN A 103 11.36 -5.65 13.78
C ASN A 103 12.22 -6.57 14.67
N ASP A 104 11.61 -7.26 15.65
CA ASP A 104 12.34 -8.13 16.58
C ASP A 104 11.83 -9.58 16.50
N MET A 105 12.34 -10.30 15.49
CA MET A 105 12.05 -11.72 15.31
C MET A 105 12.58 -12.57 16.47
N GLN A 106 13.69 -12.19 17.10
CA GLN A 106 14.24 -12.94 18.23
C GLN A 106 13.37 -12.81 19.48
N ALA A 107 12.79 -11.64 19.77
CA ALA A 107 11.81 -11.49 20.83
C ALA A 107 10.57 -12.38 20.59
N MET A 108 10.07 -12.46 19.35
CA MET A 108 8.94 -13.35 19.04
C MET A 108 9.28 -14.82 19.31
N LEU A 109 10.48 -15.28 18.91
CA LEU A 109 10.92 -16.65 19.17
C LEU A 109 11.11 -16.95 20.66
N ARG A 110 11.61 -15.98 21.44
CA ARG A 110 11.80 -16.13 22.89
C ARG A 110 10.48 -16.18 23.67
N GLU A 111 9.51 -15.35 23.30
CA GLU A 111 8.21 -15.32 23.97
C GLU A 111 7.27 -16.46 23.53
N GLY A 112 7.51 -17.01 22.35
CA GLY A 112 6.78 -18.16 21.82
C GLY A 112 5.42 -17.79 21.19
N PHE A 113 4.67 -18.85 20.86
CA PHE A 113 3.46 -18.76 20.04
C PHE A 113 2.29 -19.49 20.68
N CYS A 114 1.07 -19.13 20.29
CA CYS A 114 -0.13 -19.83 20.70
C CYS A 114 -0.21 -21.22 20.05
N HIS A 115 -0.15 -22.27 20.87
CA HIS A 115 -0.21 -23.67 20.42
C HIS A 115 -1.63 -24.26 20.34
N TYR A 116 -2.67 -23.47 20.62
CA TYR A 116 -4.03 -23.96 20.60
C TYR A 116 -4.48 -24.34 19.18
N PRO A 117 -5.32 -25.37 18.99
CA PRO A 117 -5.89 -25.68 17.68
C PRO A 117 -6.57 -24.45 17.08
N ARG A 118 -6.27 -24.13 15.82
CA ARG A 118 -6.72 -22.87 15.19
C ARG A 118 -8.24 -22.70 15.27
N LYS A 119 -8.98 -23.76 14.97
CA LYS A 119 -10.46 -23.78 14.97
C LYS A 119 -11.08 -23.55 16.35
N ASN A 120 -10.34 -23.78 17.42
CA ASN A 120 -10.84 -23.68 18.80
C ASN A 120 -10.27 -22.45 19.53
N CYS A 121 -9.35 -21.69 18.92
CA CYS A 121 -8.71 -20.55 19.57
C CYS A 121 -9.62 -19.32 19.53
N LEU A 122 -10.42 -19.14 20.58
CA LEU A 122 -11.34 -17.99 20.70
C LEU A 122 -10.60 -16.67 20.99
N GLN A 123 -9.41 -16.72 21.58
CA GLN A 123 -8.65 -15.53 21.95
C GLN A 123 -8.01 -14.83 20.74
N HIS A 124 -7.62 -15.59 19.71
CA HIS A 124 -6.94 -15.07 18.52
C HIS A 124 -7.71 -15.44 17.26
N HIS A 125 -9.02 -15.16 17.27
CA HIS A 125 -9.88 -15.44 16.13
C HIS A 125 -9.47 -14.59 14.91
N ASN A 126 -9.25 -15.23 13.76
CA ASN A 126 -8.82 -14.60 12.50
C ASN A 126 -7.64 -13.63 12.63
N TRP A 127 -6.72 -13.89 13.58
CA TRP A 127 -5.62 -12.96 13.85
C TRP A 127 -4.71 -12.73 12.62
N ILE A 128 -4.54 -13.74 11.76
CA ILE A 128 -3.73 -13.62 10.55
C ILE A 128 -4.42 -12.72 9.52
N GLN A 129 -5.71 -12.97 9.24
CA GLN A 129 -6.50 -12.09 8.37
C GLN A 129 -6.50 -10.64 8.87
N ASN A 130 -6.62 -10.44 10.19
CA ASN A 130 -6.53 -9.12 10.80
C ASN A 130 -5.12 -8.52 10.63
N ALA A 131 -4.05 -9.31 10.82
CA ALA A 131 -2.68 -8.85 10.61
C ALA A 131 -2.44 -8.43 9.15
N MET A 132 -2.90 -9.23 8.18
CA MET A 132 -2.86 -8.87 6.75
C MET A 132 -3.65 -7.59 6.47
N GLY A 133 -4.84 -7.45 7.05
CA GLY A 133 -5.63 -6.23 6.91
C GLY A 133 -4.92 -5.00 7.45
N LEU A 134 -4.21 -5.12 8.58
CA LEU A 134 -3.41 -4.02 9.11
C LEU A 134 -2.21 -3.70 8.19
N ILE A 135 -1.57 -4.70 7.57
CA ILE A 135 -0.51 -4.47 6.56
C ILE A 135 -1.07 -3.69 5.37
N ASP A 136 -2.23 -4.10 4.85
CA ASP A 136 -2.89 -3.45 3.72
C ASP A 136 -3.27 -2.00 4.05
N VAL A 137 -3.70 -1.70 5.28
CA VAL A 137 -3.96 -0.33 5.74
C VAL A 137 -2.69 0.51 5.75
N GLU A 138 -1.58 0.00 6.27
CA GLU A 138 -0.30 0.72 6.26
C GLU A 138 0.19 0.96 4.82
N LEU A 139 0.05 -0.03 3.95
CA LEU A 139 0.38 0.10 2.54
C LEU A 139 -0.48 1.17 1.86
N LEU A 140 -1.79 1.18 2.12
CA LEU A 140 -2.70 2.22 1.63
C LEU A 140 -2.28 3.62 2.12
N ASN A 141 -1.92 3.76 3.40
CA ASN A 141 -1.42 5.03 3.94
C ASN A 141 -0.13 5.50 3.24
N LEU A 142 0.77 4.57 2.89
CA LEU A 142 1.99 4.90 2.14
C LEU A 142 1.67 5.33 0.71
N LEU A 143 0.72 4.67 0.05
CA LEU A 143 0.25 5.04 -1.29
C LEU A 143 -0.38 6.43 -1.31
N ILE A 144 -1.24 6.75 -0.33
CA ILE A 144 -1.83 8.09 -0.20
C ILE A 144 -0.74 9.15 -0.05
N LYS A 145 0.27 8.90 0.81
CA LYS A 145 1.42 9.81 0.95
C LYS A 145 2.19 9.97 -0.36
N LEU A 146 2.37 8.88 -1.11
CA LEU A 146 3.05 8.94 -2.40
C LEU A 146 2.27 9.82 -3.40
N ASP A 147 0.95 9.70 -3.44
CA ASP A 147 0.09 10.56 -4.27
C ASP A 147 0.20 12.04 -3.86
N GLU A 148 0.22 12.34 -2.56
CA GLU A 148 0.47 13.70 -2.06
C GLU A 148 1.82 14.26 -2.53
N TRP A 149 2.87 13.43 -2.57
CA TRP A 149 4.19 13.84 -3.09
C TRP A 149 4.16 14.09 -4.60
N PHE A 150 3.46 13.26 -5.37
CA PHE A 150 3.29 13.50 -6.79
C PHE A 150 2.51 14.79 -7.08
N GLU A 151 1.48 15.10 -6.29
CA GLU A 151 0.74 16.36 -6.40
C GLU A 151 1.62 17.57 -6.11
N LYS A 152 2.41 17.51 -5.03
CA LYS A 152 3.38 18.56 -4.68
C LYS A 152 4.40 18.77 -5.78
N LYS A 153 4.95 17.69 -6.35
CA LYS A 153 5.88 17.76 -7.48
C LYS A 153 5.24 18.45 -8.68
N ARG A 154 4.03 18.06 -9.06
CA ARG A 154 3.31 18.68 -10.20
C ARG A 154 3.06 20.17 -9.96
N THR A 155 2.63 20.52 -8.75
CA THR A 155 2.42 21.92 -8.35
C THR A 155 3.70 22.74 -8.47
N LEU A 156 4.84 22.20 -8.01
CA LEU A 156 6.14 22.87 -8.12
C LEU A 156 6.57 23.02 -9.58
N GLN A 157 6.43 21.99 -10.41
CA GLN A 157 6.75 22.05 -11.84
C GLN A 157 5.92 23.10 -12.58
N VAL A 158 4.63 23.20 -12.28
CA VAL A 158 3.78 24.28 -12.81
C VAL A 158 4.28 25.64 -12.31
N SER A 159 4.63 25.77 -11.03
CA SER A 159 5.14 27.03 -10.48
C SER A 159 6.47 27.46 -11.09
N GLU A 160 7.37 26.52 -11.41
CA GLU A 160 8.64 26.76 -12.09
C GLU A 160 8.40 27.22 -13.53
N THR A 161 7.50 26.54 -14.25
CA THR A 161 7.10 26.93 -15.61
C THR A 161 6.43 28.31 -15.64
N MET A 162 5.55 28.62 -14.67
CA MET A 162 4.86 29.90 -14.57
C MET A 162 5.78 31.04 -14.16
N ARG A 163 6.78 30.77 -13.31
CA ARG A 163 7.83 31.75 -13.01
C ARG A 163 8.68 32.03 -14.25
N GLY A 164 8.77 31.09 -15.19
CA GLY A 164 9.65 31.19 -16.35
C GLY A 164 11.12 31.26 -15.92
N ASP A 165 12.03 31.34 -16.89
CA ASP A 165 13.43 31.61 -16.59
C ASP A 165 13.65 33.10 -16.29
N VAL A 166 13.02 33.58 -15.20
CA VAL A 166 13.19 34.95 -14.71
C VAL A 166 14.66 35.22 -14.37
N LEU A 167 15.42 34.20 -13.99
CA LEU A 167 16.87 34.32 -13.83
C LEU A 167 17.56 34.62 -15.16
N SER A 168 17.22 33.94 -16.26
CA SER A 168 17.68 34.32 -17.61
C SER A 168 17.25 35.75 -17.96
N LEU A 169 15.99 36.14 -17.70
CA LEU A 169 15.55 37.52 -17.96
C LEU A 169 16.31 38.58 -17.14
N PHE A 170 16.70 38.26 -15.91
CA PHE A 170 17.55 39.13 -15.08
C PHE A 170 19.02 39.11 -15.57
N CYS A 171 19.52 37.97 -16.03
CA CYS A 171 20.89 37.79 -16.50
C CYS A 171 21.13 38.26 -17.94
N ASP A 172 20.08 38.40 -18.77
CA ASP A 172 20.18 38.91 -20.14
C ASP A 172 20.72 40.35 -20.18
N LYS A 173 20.53 41.12 -19.11
CA LYS A 173 21.10 42.47 -18.96
C LYS A 173 22.55 42.48 -18.47
N THR A 174 22.96 41.56 -17.60
CA THR A 174 24.35 41.49 -17.13
C THR A 174 25.30 41.04 -18.23
N VAL A 175 24.88 40.14 -19.12
CA VAL A 175 25.69 39.75 -20.29
C VAL A 175 25.91 40.92 -21.24
N ARG A 176 24.89 41.78 -21.46
CA ARG A 176 25.04 42.97 -22.32
C ARG A 176 25.89 44.07 -21.70
N LEU A 177 25.92 44.20 -20.37
CA LEU A 177 26.75 45.21 -19.70
C LEU A 177 28.24 44.81 -19.69
N ASN A 178 28.55 43.51 -19.65
CA ASN A 178 29.93 43.03 -19.77
C ASN A 178 30.50 43.22 -21.18
N ASN A 179 29.67 43.11 -22.22
CA ASN A 179 30.08 43.35 -23.61
C ASN A 179 30.27 44.84 -23.98
N LEU A 180 29.96 45.77 -23.08
CA LEU A 180 30.21 47.21 -23.28
C LEU A 180 31.45 47.71 -22.52
N ASN A 181 32.16 46.82 -21.81
CA ASN A 181 33.32 47.19 -20.99
C ASN A 181 34.62 46.45 -21.35
N GLU A 182 34.69 45.70 -22.46
CA GLU A 182 35.93 45.08 -22.91
C GLU A 182 36.27 45.38 -24.36
N ASP A 183 36.59 46.66 -24.63
CA ASP A 183 37.72 46.96 -25.50
C ASP A 183 39.01 46.82 -24.65
N SER A 184 39.39 45.58 -24.30
CA SER A 184 40.77 45.19 -23.92
C SER A 184 40.86 43.69 -23.61
N SER A 185 41.31 42.92 -24.62
CA SER A 185 42.09 41.66 -24.53
C SER A 185 41.65 40.51 -23.60
N VAL A 186 41.21 39.43 -24.26
CA VAL A 186 40.99 38.01 -23.85
C VAL A 186 42.02 37.43 -22.84
N PRO A 187 41.71 36.36 -22.06
CA PRO A 187 41.86 34.99 -22.57
C PRO A 187 40.79 33.93 -22.17
N ILE A 188 40.73 32.93 -23.04
CA ILE A 188 39.97 31.67 -23.15
C ILE A 188 39.94 30.78 -21.88
N CYS A 189 38.85 30.02 -21.65
CA CYS A 189 38.95 28.60 -21.29
C CYS A 189 37.69 27.76 -21.61
N SER A 190 37.75 27.07 -22.74
CA SER A 190 37.36 25.67 -23.04
C SER A 190 36.07 25.01 -22.51
N SER A 191 35.39 24.39 -23.49
CA SER A 191 34.70 23.08 -23.45
C SER A 191 33.24 23.12 -22.95
N VAL A 192 32.23 22.49 -23.56
CA VAL A 192 32.12 21.43 -24.58
C VAL A 192 30.84 21.65 -25.40
N ASN A 193 30.94 21.32 -26.69
CA ASN A 193 29.91 21.24 -27.72
C ASN A 193 28.49 20.89 -27.23
N SER A 194 27.57 21.80 -27.51
CA SER A 194 26.17 21.50 -27.82
C SER A 194 26.04 21.23 -29.31
N ASP A 195 25.29 20.21 -29.70
CA ASP A 195 24.36 20.26 -30.83
C ASP A 195 23.35 19.10 -30.79
N PRO A 196 22.18 19.23 -31.46
CA PRO A 196 20.89 18.85 -30.90
C PRO A 196 20.19 17.71 -31.68
N ALA A 197 18.96 17.40 -31.21
CA ALA A 197 17.93 16.52 -31.80
C ALA A 197 17.97 15.04 -31.39
N ASN A 198 16.96 14.60 -30.63
CA ASN A 198 15.84 13.87 -31.24
C ASN A 198 14.70 13.59 -30.28
N ASP A 199 13.51 13.65 -30.86
CA ASP A 199 12.19 13.37 -30.32
C ASP A 199 12.02 11.93 -29.80
N MET A 200 11.23 11.83 -28.72
CA MET A 200 10.08 10.94 -28.55
C MET A 200 10.14 9.50 -29.12
N GLN A 201 10.34 8.50 -28.24
CA GLN A 201 9.49 7.29 -28.18
C GLN A 201 9.86 6.43 -26.96
N TYR A 202 8.96 6.36 -25.98
CA TYR A 202 8.99 5.34 -24.92
C TYR A 202 7.94 4.28 -25.28
N GLN A 203 8.37 3.21 -25.94
CA GLN A 203 7.56 2.01 -26.12
C GLN A 203 8.18 0.84 -25.34
N ASN A 204 7.37 0.33 -24.42
CA ASN A 204 7.21 -1.08 -24.03
C ASN A 204 8.44 -1.99 -24.11
N THR A 205 8.91 -2.43 -22.95
CA THR A 205 9.75 -3.62 -22.82
C THR A 205 9.17 -4.56 -21.77
N GLU A 206 7.97 -5.06 -22.04
CA GLU A 206 7.56 -6.40 -21.60
C GLU A 206 7.59 -7.29 -22.83
N GLN A 207 8.66 -8.09 -22.97
CA GLN A 207 8.76 -9.36 -23.73
C GLN A 207 10.23 -9.60 -24.12
N SER A 208 11.04 -10.04 -23.17
CA SER A 208 12.22 -10.87 -23.44
C SER A 208 12.78 -11.38 -22.12
N MET A 209 12.15 -12.44 -21.62
CA MET A 209 12.72 -13.42 -20.69
C MET A 209 11.68 -14.53 -20.62
N ASN A 210 11.72 -15.44 -21.60
CA ASN A 210 11.25 -16.83 -21.53
C ASN A 210 11.40 -17.50 -22.91
N ALA A 211 12.65 -17.63 -23.36
CA ALA A 211 13.11 -18.85 -24.01
C ALA A 211 14.34 -19.24 -23.18
N THR A 212 14.40 -20.40 -22.53
CA THR A 212 14.77 -21.65 -23.18
C THR A 212 14.53 -22.82 -22.21
N MET A 213 14.26 -24.01 -22.76
CA MET A 213 14.14 -25.35 -22.15
C MET A 213 12.68 -25.69 -21.77
N SER A 214 11.99 -26.67 -22.37
CA SER A 214 12.45 -27.88 -23.06
C SER A 214 11.28 -28.53 -23.83
N HIS A 215 11.59 -29.00 -25.05
CA HIS A 215 10.80 -29.93 -25.84
C HIS A 215 10.42 -31.21 -25.08
N ALA A 216 9.22 -31.75 -25.33
CA ALA A 216 8.97 -33.18 -25.62
C ALA A 216 7.47 -33.47 -25.79
N GLU A 217 7.14 -34.14 -26.91
CA GLU A 217 6.02 -35.10 -27.10
C GLU A 217 4.58 -34.55 -27.03
N GLY A 218 3.63 -34.91 -27.88
CA GLY A 218 3.54 -35.94 -28.92
C GLY A 218 2.05 -36.02 -29.31
N THR A 219 1.80 -36.19 -30.60
CA THR A 219 0.50 -36.53 -31.20
C THR A 219 0.01 -37.88 -30.69
N ASP A 220 -1.20 -37.91 -30.12
CA ASP A 220 -2.36 -38.81 -30.42
C ASP A 220 -3.40 -38.75 -29.29
#